data_AF-A0A1H0FFB8-F1
#
_entry.id   AF-A0A1H0FFB8-F1
#
_cell.length_a   1.000
_cell.length_b   1.000
_cell.length_c   1.000
_cell.angle_alpha   90.00
_cell.angle_beta   90.00
_cell.angle_gamma   90.00
#
_symmetry.space_group_name_H-M   'P 1'
#
loop_
_entity.id
_entity.type
_entity.pdbx_description
1 polymer ?
#
loop_
_entity_poly.entity_id
_entity_poly.type
_entity_poly.pdbx_seq_one_letter_code
_entity_poly.pdbx_strand_id
1 'polypeptide(L)'
;MWEDLNFLNVLRIIVDIAVVWFVIYKLFTLIRGTKAVQLLKGIIVILGIWFVSSILDLNTVQWLVYQAIEWGFLAVIVLFQPEIRRALEQLGRGSIFARHTQSQEKAISETIDAVIRSCKYMSKRRIGALITIERETGMSEYVETGIDVNGKLTSELLTNIFMPNAPLHDGAVIVRDDEIIAAACYLPLSESPFISKELGTRHRAAMGVSEVTDALTIVVSEETGMISATKNGELHRKLAEEDLRKMLLKELDPTYDTSTSSKSWNWRGKRDG
;
A
#
# COMPACT_ATOMS: atom_id res chain seq x y z
N MET A 1 -17.14 -34.09 -39.96
CA MET A 1 -16.24 -33.67 -38.86
C MET A 1 -16.54 -32.22 -38.44
N TRP A 2 -17.83 -31.85 -38.33
CA TRP A 2 -18.27 -30.48 -38.01
C TRP A 2 -19.64 -30.47 -37.28
N GLU A 3 -19.93 -31.49 -36.47
CA GLU A 3 -21.23 -31.61 -35.77
C GLU A 3 -21.11 -31.67 -34.24
N ASP A 4 -20.05 -31.10 -33.65
CA ASP A 4 -19.92 -31.00 -32.18
C ASP A 4 -19.51 -29.60 -31.68
N LEU A 5 -19.82 -28.55 -32.45
CA LEU A 5 -19.81 -27.18 -31.92
C LEU A 5 -21.12 -26.92 -31.18
N ASN A 6 -21.34 -27.67 -30.09
CA ASN A 6 -22.36 -27.33 -29.12
C ASN A 6 -22.10 -25.89 -28.65
N PHE A 7 -23.12 -25.03 -28.72
CA PHE A 7 -23.04 -23.63 -28.27
C PHE A 7 -22.42 -23.52 -26.86
N LEU A 8 -22.66 -24.50 -26.01
CA LEU A 8 -22.08 -24.63 -24.66
C LEU A 8 -20.55 -24.85 -24.67
N ASN A 9 -20.00 -25.59 -25.63
CA ASN A 9 -18.55 -25.81 -25.75
C ASN A 9 -17.84 -24.53 -26.21
N VAL A 10 -18.42 -23.81 -27.16
CA VAL A 10 -17.88 -22.52 -27.63
C VAL A 10 -17.92 -21.50 -26.50
N LEU A 11 -19.05 -21.42 -25.77
CA LEU A 11 -19.17 -20.54 -24.60
C LEU A 11 -18.15 -20.89 -23.51
N ARG A 12 -17.91 -22.18 -23.23
CA ARG A 12 -16.89 -22.62 -22.28
C ARG A 12 -15.49 -22.17 -22.71
N ILE A 13 -15.12 -22.34 -23.98
CA ILE A 13 -13.80 -21.91 -24.50
C ILE A 13 -13.63 -20.39 -24.40
N ILE A 14 -14.67 -19.62 -24.74
CA ILE A 14 -14.62 -18.16 -24.64
C ILE A 14 -14.43 -17.73 -23.18
N VAL A 15 -15.19 -18.32 -22.25
CA VAL A 15 -15.06 -18.02 -20.81
C VAL A 15 -13.68 -18.42 -20.30
N ASP A 16 -13.15 -19.58 -20.70
CA ASP A 16 -11.83 -20.05 -20.30
C ASP A 16 -10.72 -19.09 -20.77
N ILE A 17 -10.72 -18.71 -22.05
CA ILE A 17 -9.78 -17.73 -22.61
C ILE A 17 -9.94 -16.36 -21.93
N ALA A 18 -11.18 -15.92 -21.65
CA ALA A 18 -11.43 -14.65 -20.97
C ALA A 18 -10.92 -14.64 -19.53
N VAL A 19 -11.07 -15.76 -18.80
CA VAL A 19 -10.54 -15.90 -17.44
C VAL A 19 -9.01 -15.90 -17.46
N VAL A 20 -8.39 -16.68 -18.35
CA VAL A 20 -6.93 -16.68 -18.51
C VAL A 20 -6.41 -15.29 -18.88
N TRP A 21 -7.07 -14.61 -19.83
CA TRP A 21 -6.75 -13.24 -20.22
C TRP A 21 -6.84 -12.28 -19.03
N PHE A 22 -7.92 -12.35 -18.25
CA PHE A 22 -8.12 -11.50 -17.07
C PHE A 22 -7.03 -11.73 -16.02
N VAL A 23 -6.69 -13.00 -15.74
CA VAL A 23 -5.63 -13.36 -14.79
C VAL A 23 -4.27 -12.84 -15.27
N ILE A 24 -3.92 -13.08 -16.54
CA ILE A 24 -2.67 -12.58 -17.12
C ILE A 24 -2.62 -11.05 -17.08
N TYR A 25 -3.71 -10.37 -17.46
CA TYR A 25 -3.80 -8.91 -17.40
C TYR A 25 -3.60 -8.40 -15.96
N LYS A 26 -4.26 -9.01 -14.98
CA LYS A 26 -4.09 -8.66 -13.56
C LYS A 26 -2.65 -8.90 -13.10
N LEU A 27 -2.04 -10.02 -13.47
CA LEU A 27 -0.65 -10.34 -13.16
C LEU A 27 0.30 -9.27 -13.72
N PHE A 28 0.12 -8.87 -14.98
CA PHE A 28 0.91 -7.81 -15.61
C PHE A 28 0.73 -6.45 -14.94
N THR A 29 -0.49 -6.13 -14.50
CA THR A 29 -0.77 -4.88 -13.79
C THR A 29 -0.14 -4.89 -12.39
N LEU A 30 -0.10 -6.05 -11.72
CA LEU A 30 0.47 -6.23 -10.38
C LEU A 30 1.99 -6.09 -10.35
N ILE A 31 2.68 -6.59 -11.39
CA ILE A 31 4.14 -6.43 -11.49
C ILE A 31 4.55 -5.07 -12.05
N ARG A 32 3.63 -4.29 -12.63
CA ARG A 32 3.95 -3.03 -13.32
C ARG A 32 4.51 -2.00 -12.32
N GLY A 33 5.66 -1.41 -12.67
CA GLY A 33 6.34 -0.43 -11.80
C GLY A 33 7.31 -1.04 -10.79
N THR A 34 7.40 -2.37 -10.69
CA THR A 34 8.34 -3.05 -9.80
C THR A 34 9.71 -3.26 -10.46
N LYS A 35 10.75 -3.46 -9.65
CA LYS A 35 12.09 -3.88 -10.10
C LYS A 35 12.03 -5.18 -10.93
N ALA A 36 11.05 -6.05 -10.69
CA ALA A 36 10.85 -7.30 -11.43
C ALA A 36 10.59 -7.07 -12.94
N VAL A 37 9.95 -5.95 -13.32
CA VAL A 37 9.73 -5.62 -14.74
C VAL A 37 11.04 -5.30 -15.46
N GLN A 38 11.98 -4.65 -14.79
CA GLN A 38 13.29 -4.35 -15.38
C GLN A 38 14.10 -5.63 -15.61
N LEU A 39 14.03 -6.58 -14.68
CA LEU A 39 14.66 -7.89 -14.80
C LEU A 39 14.03 -8.72 -15.92
N LEU A 40 12.70 -8.73 -16.03
CA LEU A 40 11.98 -9.38 -17.12
C LEU A 40 12.37 -8.80 -18.49
N LYS A 41 12.46 -7.46 -18.62
CA LYS A 41 12.96 -6.80 -19.83
C LYS A 41 14.38 -7.26 -20.17
N GLY A 42 15.27 -7.37 -19.17
CA GLY A 42 16.63 -7.88 -19.35
C GLY A 42 16.66 -9.32 -19.87
N ILE A 43 15.85 -10.21 -19.30
CA ILE A 43 15.70 -11.60 -19.76
C ILE A 43 15.22 -11.65 -21.21
N ILE A 44 14.20 -10.85 -21.56
CA ILE A 44 13.68 -10.77 -22.93
C ILE A 44 14.77 -10.33 -23.92
N VAL A 45 15.61 -9.35 -23.53
CA VAL A 45 16.73 -8.91 -24.37
C VAL A 45 17.74 -10.04 -24.59
N ILE A 46 18.12 -10.76 -23.53
CA ILE A 46 19.03 -11.92 -23.64
C ILE A 46 18.45 -13.00 -24.55
N LEU A 47 17.15 -13.32 -24.41
CA LEU A 47 16.47 -14.28 -25.28
C LEU A 47 16.37 -13.78 -26.73
N GLY A 48 16.21 -12.48 -26.95
CA GLY A 48 16.23 -11.87 -28.27
C GLY A 48 17.61 -12.02 -28.94
N ILE A 49 18.68 -11.76 -28.20
CA ILE A 49 20.06 -11.97 -28.68
C ILE A 49 20.30 -13.45 -28.99
N TRP A 50 19.84 -14.35 -28.11
CA TRP A 50 19.90 -15.79 -28.35
C TRP A 50 19.21 -16.17 -29.67
N PHE A 51 17.97 -15.73 -29.86
CA PHE A 51 17.17 -16.04 -31.05
C PHE A 51 17.84 -15.52 -32.33
N VAL A 52 18.29 -14.26 -32.34
CA VAL A 52 18.99 -13.67 -33.49
C VAL A 52 20.31 -14.39 -33.77
N SER A 53 21.09 -14.70 -32.73
CA SER A 53 22.36 -15.42 -32.87
C SER A 53 22.17 -16.84 -33.41
N SER A 54 21.03 -17.47 -33.12
CA SER A 54 20.64 -18.79 -33.64
C SER A 54 20.28 -18.76 -35.12
N ILE A 55 19.61 -17.70 -35.59
CA ILE A 55 19.31 -17.54 -37.02
C ILE A 55 20.59 -17.24 -37.83
N LEU A 56 21.54 -16.51 -37.24
CA LEU A 56 22.77 -16.07 -37.90
C LEU A 56 23.97 -17.02 -37.68
N ASP A 57 23.78 -18.16 -37.01
CA ASP A 57 24.82 -19.14 -36.66
C ASP A 57 26.07 -18.53 -35.96
N LEU A 58 25.85 -17.54 -35.10
CA LEU A 58 26.92 -16.85 -34.36
C LEU A 58 27.38 -17.65 -33.13
N ASN A 59 28.21 -18.67 -33.36
CA ASN A 59 28.68 -19.60 -32.32
C ASN A 59 29.29 -18.91 -31.07
N THR A 60 30.14 -17.89 -31.25
CA THR A 60 30.76 -17.18 -30.11
C THR A 60 29.73 -16.41 -29.27
N VAL A 61 28.73 -15.81 -29.93
CA VAL A 61 27.66 -15.07 -29.24
C VAL A 61 26.77 -16.04 -28.48
N GLN A 62 26.42 -17.18 -29.09
CA GLN A 62 25.67 -18.24 -28.40
C GLN A 62 26.40 -18.74 -27.16
N TRP A 63 27.73 -18.95 -27.24
CA TRP A 63 28.53 -19.34 -26.09
C TRP A 63 28.49 -18.29 -24.97
N LEU A 64 28.62 -17.00 -25.30
CA LEU A 64 28.50 -15.91 -24.33
C LEU A 64 27.10 -15.84 -23.70
N VAL A 65 26.06 -15.99 -24.50
CA VAL A 65 24.68 -15.99 -24.02
C VAL A 65 24.42 -17.18 -23.09
N TYR A 66 24.96 -18.36 -23.41
CA TYR A 66 24.86 -19.53 -22.54
C TYR A 66 25.50 -19.26 -21.17
N GLN A 67 26.71 -18.70 -21.15
CA GLN A 67 27.37 -18.29 -19.91
C GLN A 67 26.55 -17.23 -19.14
N ALA A 68 25.98 -16.25 -19.84
CA ALA A 68 25.13 -15.23 -19.22
C ALA A 68 23.85 -15.81 -18.60
N ILE A 69 23.24 -16.84 -19.21
CA ILE A 69 22.05 -17.52 -18.66
C ILE A 69 22.44 -18.37 -17.45
N GLU A 70 23.53 -19.12 -17.53
CA GLU A 70 24.04 -19.99 -16.46
C GLU A 70 24.33 -19.20 -15.18
N TRP A 71 25.13 -18.14 -15.28
CA TRP A 71 25.42 -17.25 -14.15
C TRP A 71 24.25 -16.32 -13.81
N GLY A 72 23.45 -15.95 -14.82
CA GLY A 72 22.29 -15.08 -14.66
C GLY A 72 21.22 -15.67 -13.77
N PHE A 73 20.99 -17.00 -13.83
CA PHE A 73 20.05 -17.66 -12.94
C PHE A 73 20.42 -17.49 -11.46
N LEU A 74 21.70 -17.67 -11.11
CA LEU A 74 22.18 -17.45 -9.75
C LEU A 74 22.04 -15.99 -9.33
N ALA A 75 22.40 -15.06 -10.23
CA ALA A 75 22.26 -13.63 -9.97
C ALA A 75 20.81 -13.23 -9.72
N VAL A 76 19.85 -13.77 -10.49
CA VAL A 76 18.42 -13.56 -10.30
C VAL A 76 17.98 -14.06 -8.92
N ILE A 77 18.35 -15.28 -8.51
CA ILE A 77 17.97 -15.80 -7.18
C ILE A 77 18.49 -14.90 -6.06
N VAL A 78 19.76 -14.51 -6.10
CA VAL A 78 20.38 -13.66 -5.07
C VAL A 78 19.70 -12.29 -5.03
N LEU A 79 19.42 -11.71 -6.21
CA LEU A 79 18.80 -10.39 -6.31
C LEU A 79 17.33 -10.42 -5.85
N PHE A 80 16.59 -11.52 -6.11
CA PHE A 80 15.20 -11.73 -5.67
C PHE A 80 15.06 -12.32 -4.25
N GLN A 81 16.17 -12.58 -3.56
CA GLN A 81 16.14 -13.13 -2.20
C GLN A 81 15.28 -12.29 -1.24
N PRO A 82 15.36 -10.93 -1.22
CA PRO A 82 14.53 -10.10 -0.36
C PRO A 82 13.03 -10.20 -0.69
N GLU A 83 12.66 -10.28 -1.96
CA GLU A 83 11.26 -10.37 -2.42
C GLU A 83 10.64 -11.72 -2.04
N ILE A 84 11.38 -12.83 -2.23
CA ILE A 84 10.92 -14.17 -1.81
C ILE A 84 10.71 -14.19 -0.30
N ARG A 85 11.66 -13.63 0.46
CA ARG A 85 11.54 -13.50 1.91
C ARG A 85 10.29 -12.71 2.30
N ARG A 86 10.08 -11.52 1.72
CA ARG A 86 8.90 -10.68 1.99
C ARG A 86 7.59 -11.39 1.65
N ALA A 87 7.53 -12.09 0.51
CA ALA A 87 6.34 -12.84 0.12
C ALA A 87 6.03 -13.98 1.10
N LEU A 88 7.05 -14.72 1.55
CA LEU A 88 6.90 -15.78 2.54
C LEU A 88 6.56 -15.23 3.93
N GLU A 89 7.10 -14.08 4.31
CA GLU A 89 6.74 -13.38 5.55
C GLU A 89 5.27 -12.92 5.51
N GLN A 90 4.78 -12.40 4.38
CA GLN A 90 3.37 -12.04 4.20
C GLN A 90 2.45 -13.27 4.22
N LEU A 91 2.85 -14.35 3.55
CA LEU A 91 2.12 -15.62 3.58
C LEU A 91 2.09 -16.25 4.98
N GLY A 92 3.19 -16.15 5.72
CA GLY A 92 3.35 -16.68 7.08
C GLY A 92 2.63 -15.86 8.16
N ARG A 93 2.34 -14.58 7.91
CA ARG A 93 1.60 -13.69 8.82
C ARG A 93 0.07 -13.73 8.66
N GLY A 94 -0.47 -14.62 7.82
CA GLY A 94 -1.85 -15.09 7.96
C GLY A 94 -2.99 -14.12 7.60
N SER A 95 -2.82 -13.20 6.65
CA SER A 95 -3.92 -12.31 6.22
C SER A 95 -4.72 -12.79 4.99
N ILE A 96 -4.26 -13.81 4.26
CA ILE A 96 -4.94 -14.27 3.03
C ILE A 96 -6.29 -14.95 3.30
N PHE A 97 -6.56 -15.33 4.56
CA PHE A 97 -7.80 -15.96 5.01
C PHE A 97 -8.58 -15.14 6.03
N ALA A 98 -8.41 -13.81 6.07
CA ALA A 98 -9.23 -12.93 6.91
C ALA A 98 -10.66 -12.85 6.37
N ARG A 99 -11.43 -13.90 6.66
CA ARG A 99 -12.89 -13.95 6.54
C ARG A 99 -13.43 -12.75 7.30
N HIS A 100 -14.16 -11.86 6.62
CA HIS A 100 -14.87 -10.73 7.24
C HIS A 100 -15.68 -11.24 8.45
N THR A 101 -15.15 -10.99 9.64
CA THR A 101 -15.83 -11.27 10.90
C THR A 101 -16.13 -9.95 11.57
N GLN A 102 -17.19 -9.91 12.37
CA GLN A 102 -17.60 -8.76 13.20
C GLN A 102 -16.46 -8.22 14.10
N SER A 103 -15.40 -9.00 14.31
CA SER A 103 -14.17 -8.61 14.99
C SER A 103 -13.33 -7.59 14.22
N GLN A 104 -13.29 -7.64 12.88
CA GLN A 104 -12.48 -6.72 12.08
C GLN A 104 -13.08 -5.31 12.03
N GLU A 105 -14.40 -5.19 11.89
CA GLU A 105 -15.09 -3.89 11.89
C GLU A 105 -14.86 -3.15 13.21
N LYS A 106 -14.87 -3.89 14.33
CA LYS A 106 -14.55 -3.35 15.65
C LYS A 106 -13.09 -2.89 15.74
N ALA A 107 -12.13 -3.67 15.23
CA ALA A 107 -10.72 -3.31 15.24
C ALA A 107 -10.43 -2.05 14.40
N ILE A 108 -11.05 -1.91 13.22
CA ILE A 108 -10.94 -0.72 12.36
C ILE A 108 -11.51 0.50 13.11
N SER A 109 -12.70 0.38 13.71
CA SER A 109 -13.31 1.46 14.47
C SER A 109 -12.44 1.90 15.66
N GLU A 110 -11.89 0.95 16.42
CA GLU A 110 -10.95 1.21 17.52
C GLU A 110 -9.68 1.94 17.03
N THR A 111 -9.14 1.53 15.89
CA THR A 111 -7.97 2.14 15.23
C THR A 111 -8.25 3.60 14.85
N ILE A 112 -9.36 3.83 14.16
CA ILE A 112 -9.79 5.18 13.75
C ILE A 112 -9.97 6.08 14.96
N ASP A 113 -10.62 5.59 16.01
CA ASP A 113 -10.83 6.34 17.24
C ASP A 113 -9.51 6.66 17.96
N ALA A 114 -8.57 5.71 18.01
CA ALA A 114 -7.25 5.91 18.61
C ALA A 114 -6.47 7.01 17.86
N VAL A 115 -6.46 6.96 16.52
CA VAL A 115 -5.78 7.95 15.68
C VAL A 115 -6.41 9.34 15.85
N ILE A 116 -7.73 9.45 15.77
CA ILE A 116 -8.43 10.74 15.92
C ILE A 116 -8.20 11.35 17.29
N ARG A 117 -8.35 10.57 18.37
CA ARG A 117 -8.11 11.05 19.74
C ARG A 117 -6.68 11.56 19.91
N SER A 118 -5.70 10.85 19.38
CA SER A 118 -4.30 11.26 19.41
C SER A 118 -4.05 12.54 18.63
N CYS A 119 -4.53 12.61 17.38
CA CYS A 119 -4.38 13.79 16.54
C CYS A 119 -5.03 15.02 17.18
N LYS A 120 -6.22 14.87 17.78
CA LYS A 120 -6.89 15.95 18.52
C LYS A 120 -6.08 16.42 19.73
N TYR A 121 -5.54 15.48 20.50
CA TYR A 121 -4.70 15.79 21.66
C TYR A 121 -3.45 16.56 21.24
N MET A 122 -2.75 16.07 20.22
CA MET A 122 -1.50 16.65 19.70
C MET A 122 -1.74 17.99 19.02
N SER A 123 -2.81 18.13 18.25
CA SER A 123 -3.24 19.38 17.59
C SER A 123 -3.44 20.51 18.61
N LYS A 124 -4.18 20.24 19.70
CA LYS A 124 -4.42 21.23 20.76
C LYS A 124 -3.15 21.71 21.47
N ARG A 125 -2.11 20.87 21.51
CA ARG A 125 -0.82 21.16 22.15
C ARG A 125 0.28 21.54 21.16
N ARG A 126 -0.05 21.58 19.87
CA ARG A 126 0.91 21.80 18.77
C ARG A 126 2.10 20.84 18.84
N ILE A 127 1.80 19.58 19.10
CA ILE A 127 2.79 18.50 19.07
C ILE A 127 2.84 17.96 17.65
N GLY A 128 4.04 17.99 17.05
CA GLY A 128 4.27 17.49 15.71
C GLY A 128 4.08 15.98 15.64
N ALA A 129 3.30 15.51 14.67
CA ALA A 129 3.08 14.08 14.46
C ALA A 129 3.11 13.71 12.99
N LEU A 130 3.57 12.50 12.69
CA LEU A 130 3.64 11.94 11.35
C LEU A 130 3.27 10.45 11.43
N ILE A 131 2.02 10.14 11.14
CA ILE A 131 1.43 8.80 11.31
C ILE A 131 1.13 8.25 9.92
N THR A 132 1.77 7.17 9.52
CA THR A 132 1.53 6.52 8.23
C THR A 132 0.88 5.17 8.44
N ILE A 133 -0.28 4.96 7.82
CA ILE A 133 -1.05 3.72 7.88
C ILE A 133 -0.80 2.95 6.58
N GLU A 134 -0.18 1.77 6.73
CA GLU A 134 0.10 0.84 5.64
C GLU A 134 -1.20 0.30 5.04
N ARG A 135 -1.24 0.16 3.71
CA ARG A 135 -2.37 -0.37 2.95
C ARG A 135 -1.91 -1.55 2.09
N GLU A 136 -2.17 -1.52 0.77
CA GLU A 136 -1.82 -2.62 -0.12
C GLU A 136 -0.31 -2.69 -0.37
N THR A 137 0.34 -1.52 -0.45
CA THR A 137 1.78 -1.42 -0.67
C THR A 137 2.52 -1.64 0.64
N GLY A 138 3.29 -2.72 0.71
CA GLY A 138 4.08 -3.05 1.89
C GLY A 138 5.13 -1.99 2.20
N MET A 139 5.22 -1.56 3.46
CA MET A 139 6.11 -0.48 3.92
C MET A 139 7.38 -0.96 4.62
N SER A 140 7.76 -2.23 4.46
CA SER A 140 8.87 -2.83 5.22
C SER A 140 10.21 -2.10 5.08
N GLU A 141 10.49 -1.48 3.92
CA GLU A 141 11.73 -0.72 3.72
C GLU A 141 11.83 0.51 4.61
N TYR A 142 10.69 1.11 4.98
CA TYR A 142 10.63 2.27 5.86
C TYR A 142 10.62 1.83 7.33
N VAL A 143 9.93 0.72 7.62
CA VAL A 143 9.91 0.10 8.97
C VAL A 143 11.33 -0.23 9.43
N GLU A 144 12.16 -0.82 8.55
CA GLU A 144 13.54 -1.21 8.85
C GLU A 144 14.46 -0.02 9.20
N THR A 145 14.05 1.21 8.89
CA THR A 145 14.83 2.43 9.23
C THR A 145 14.55 2.95 10.64
N GLY A 146 13.43 2.52 11.24
CA GLY A 146 12.96 2.99 12.54
C GLY A 146 13.32 2.06 13.69
N ILE A 147 12.64 2.25 14.81
CA ILE A 147 12.71 1.40 16.00
C ILE A 147 11.44 0.56 16.06
N ASP A 148 11.62 -0.77 16.11
CA ASP A 148 10.52 -1.72 16.29
C ASP A 148 9.78 -1.46 17.61
N VAL A 149 8.47 -1.29 17.50
CA VAL A 149 7.57 -1.09 18.66
C VAL A 149 6.71 -2.33 18.87
N ASN A 150 6.13 -2.88 17.79
CA ASN A 150 5.22 -4.03 17.79
C ASN A 150 4.19 -3.97 18.94
N GLY A 151 3.54 -2.80 19.08
CA GLY A 151 2.62 -2.51 20.17
C GLY A 151 1.21 -2.23 19.67
N LYS A 152 0.20 -2.63 20.45
CA LYS A 152 -1.20 -2.33 20.10
C LYS A 152 -1.43 -0.82 19.94
N LEU A 153 -2.06 -0.42 18.86
CA LEU A 153 -2.43 0.97 18.59
C LEU A 153 -3.44 1.46 19.63
N THR A 154 -2.98 2.36 20.50
CA THR A 154 -3.81 3.06 21.48
C THR A 154 -3.53 4.54 21.40
N SER A 155 -4.51 5.36 21.80
CA SER A 155 -4.34 6.81 21.78
C SER A 155 -3.20 7.28 22.68
N GLU A 156 -3.02 6.59 23.79
CA GLU A 156 -2.04 6.83 24.83
C GLU A 156 -0.63 6.52 24.33
N LEU A 157 -0.43 5.36 23.70
CA LEU A 157 0.85 4.97 23.13
C LEU A 157 1.25 5.90 21.97
N LEU A 158 0.32 6.17 21.06
CA LEU A 158 0.59 7.01 19.89
C LEU A 158 0.94 8.45 20.32
N THR A 159 0.20 8.99 21.29
CA THR A 159 0.50 10.32 21.85
C THR A 159 1.84 10.36 22.58
N ASN A 160 2.19 9.30 23.32
CA ASN A 160 3.47 9.21 24.04
C ASN A 160 4.67 9.14 23.08
N ILE A 161 4.55 8.44 21.96
CA ILE A 161 5.62 8.35 20.95
C ILE A 161 6.01 9.74 20.43
N PHE A 162 5.02 10.60 20.14
CA PHE A 162 5.27 11.95 19.63
C PHE A 162 5.56 13.01 20.70
N MET A 163 5.73 12.63 21.97
CA MET A 163 6.09 13.60 23.00
C MET A 163 7.40 14.32 22.64
N PRO A 164 7.45 15.66 22.70
CA PRO A 164 8.67 16.40 22.40
C PRO A 164 9.85 15.92 23.25
N ASN A 165 11.03 15.80 22.64
CA ASN A 165 12.27 15.31 23.26
C ASN A 165 12.30 13.81 23.62
N ALA A 166 11.26 13.03 23.32
CA ALA A 166 11.32 11.57 23.49
C ALA A 166 12.14 10.93 22.36
N PRO A 167 12.91 9.86 22.58
CA PRO A 167 13.72 9.24 21.52
C PRO A 167 12.93 8.81 20.26
N LEU A 168 11.64 8.52 20.39
CA LEU A 168 10.78 8.01 19.31
C LEU A 168 10.03 9.09 18.52
N HIS A 169 10.09 10.36 18.94
CA HIS A 169 9.23 11.43 18.37
C HIS A 169 9.72 11.99 17.03
N ASP A 170 10.96 11.71 16.66
CA ASP A 170 11.58 12.23 15.45
C ASP A 170 11.48 11.19 14.32
N GLY A 171 10.64 11.49 13.33
CA GLY A 171 10.31 10.58 12.23
C GLY A 171 8.84 10.15 12.22
N ALA A 172 8.55 9.15 11.40
CA ALA A 172 7.21 8.63 11.20
C ALA A 172 6.91 7.43 12.12
N VAL A 173 5.65 7.30 12.49
CA VAL A 173 5.08 6.08 13.06
C VAL A 173 4.39 5.31 11.95
N ILE A 174 4.76 4.05 11.76
CA ILE A 174 4.13 3.16 10.78
C ILE A 174 3.16 2.23 11.51
N VAL A 175 1.90 2.31 11.11
CA VAL A 175 0.78 1.53 11.62
C VAL A 175 0.38 0.50 10.57
N ARG A 176 0.17 -0.74 10.99
CA ARG A 176 -0.39 -1.81 10.16
C ARG A 176 -1.52 -2.46 10.95
N ASP A 177 -2.70 -2.53 10.34
CA ASP A 177 -3.91 -3.00 10.99
C ASP A 177 -4.19 -2.23 12.30
N ASP A 178 -4.23 -2.90 13.45
CA ASP A 178 -4.43 -2.32 14.79
C ASP A 178 -3.13 -2.23 15.62
N GLU A 179 -1.96 -2.30 14.97
CA GLU A 179 -0.65 -2.30 15.62
C GLU A 179 0.27 -1.17 15.11
N ILE A 180 1.06 -0.62 16.02
CA ILE A 180 2.20 0.23 15.71
C ILE A 180 3.41 -0.69 15.49
N ILE A 181 3.85 -0.80 14.24
CA ILE A 181 4.96 -1.68 13.85
C ILE A 181 6.28 -1.04 14.28
N ALA A 182 6.52 0.20 13.86
CA ALA A 182 7.73 0.94 14.18
C ALA A 182 7.47 2.44 14.37
N ALA A 183 8.37 3.09 15.09
CA ALA A 183 8.41 4.54 15.30
C ALA A 183 9.78 5.10 14.88
N ALA A 184 9.89 6.43 14.79
CA ALA A 184 11.09 7.11 14.31
C ALA A 184 11.56 6.63 12.92
N CYS A 185 10.62 6.25 12.04
CA CYS A 185 10.93 5.78 10.70
C CYS A 185 11.27 6.95 9.77
N TYR A 186 12.24 6.77 8.90
CA TYR A 186 12.60 7.73 7.87
C TYR A 186 11.74 7.51 6.62
N LEU A 187 11.07 8.59 6.19
CA LEU A 187 10.26 8.60 4.97
C LEU A 187 10.92 9.49 3.91
N PRO A 188 10.74 9.18 2.60
CA PRO A 188 11.27 10.00 1.52
C PRO A 188 10.59 11.38 1.53
N LEU A 189 11.35 12.43 1.22
CA LEU A 189 10.83 13.79 1.13
C LEU A 189 10.43 14.08 -0.32
N SER A 190 9.22 14.60 -0.52
CA SER A 190 8.81 15.08 -1.84
C SER A 190 9.58 16.33 -2.25
N GLU A 191 10.04 16.35 -3.50
CA GLU A 191 10.65 17.51 -4.17
C GLU A 191 9.62 18.35 -4.95
N SER A 192 8.33 18.02 -4.84
CA SER A 192 7.28 18.66 -5.62
C SER A 192 7.23 20.18 -5.36
N PRO A 193 7.32 21.01 -6.42
CA PRO A 193 7.26 22.47 -6.29
C PRO A 193 5.85 22.96 -5.92
N PHE A 194 4.84 22.09 -6.01
CA PHE A 194 3.45 22.40 -5.67
C PHE A 194 3.19 22.39 -4.15
N ILE A 195 4.14 21.88 -3.35
CA ILE A 195 4.07 21.93 -1.89
C ILE A 195 4.43 23.36 -1.45
N SER A 196 3.52 24.01 -0.72
CA SER A 196 3.76 25.35 -0.17
C SER A 196 5.08 25.39 0.59
N LYS A 197 5.89 26.43 0.37
CA LYS A 197 7.20 26.62 1.02
C LYS A 197 7.09 26.71 2.54
N GLU A 198 5.92 27.09 3.04
CA GLU A 198 5.59 27.15 4.47
C GLU A 198 5.46 25.76 5.13
N LEU A 199 5.46 24.68 4.35
CA LEU A 199 5.29 23.33 4.87
C LEU A 199 6.64 22.77 5.36
N GLY A 200 6.64 22.33 6.62
CA GLY A 200 7.79 21.71 7.27
C GLY A 200 8.15 20.33 6.70
N THR A 201 9.23 19.75 7.22
CA THR A 201 9.80 18.46 6.78
C THR A 201 8.81 17.30 6.91
N ARG A 202 7.99 17.24 7.98
CA ARG A 202 6.95 16.20 8.14
C ARG A 202 5.91 16.19 7.03
N HIS A 203 5.53 17.37 6.51
CA HIS A 203 4.59 17.44 5.38
C HIS A 203 5.23 16.96 4.08
N ARG A 204 6.52 17.27 3.87
CA ARG A 204 7.27 16.77 2.70
C ARG A 204 7.47 15.27 2.78
N ALA A 205 7.73 14.73 3.96
CA ALA A 205 7.81 13.30 4.24
C ALA A 205 6.48 12.59 3.93
N ALA A 206 5.38 13.14 4.44
CA ALA A 206 4.04 12.63 4.16
C ALA A 206 3.70 12.65 2.65
N MET A 207 4.12 13.70 1.94
CA MET A 207 3.93 13.77 0.49
C MET A 207 4.81 12.76 -0.24
N GLY A 208 6.09 12.67 0.09
CA GLY A 208 7.03 11.78 -0.60
C GLY A 208 6.64 10.32 -0.44
N VAL A 209 6.24 9.88 0.76
CA VAL A 209 5.75 8.51 0.93
C VAL A 209 4.45 8.25 0.15
N SER A 210 3.57 9.25 0.03
CA SER A 210 2.31 9.12 -0.71
C SER A 210 2.48 9.11 -2.24
N GLU A 211 3.65 9.52 -2.75
CA GLU A 211 3.98 9.46 -4.18
C GLU A 211 4.44 8.07 -4.60
N VAL A 212 4.98 7.28 -3.67
CA VAL A 212 5.56 5.96 -3.94
C VAL A 212 4.77 4.79 -3.33
N THR A 213 3.80 5.08 -2.45
CA THR A 213 2.92 4.09 -1.83
C THR A 213 1.47 4.56 -1.83
N ASP A 214 0.53 3.62 -1.68
CA ASP A 214 -0.89 3.93 -1.44
C ASP A 214 -1.22 4.21 0.04
N ALA A 215 -0.19 4.35 0.90
CA ALA A 215 -0.35 4.54 2.33
C ALA A 215 -1.05 5.89 2.64
N LEU A 216 -1.89 5.88 3.67
CA LEU A 216 -2.54 7.07 4.19
C LEU A 216 -1.65 7.68 5.29
N THR A 217 -1.13 8.88 5.06
CA THR A 217 -0.29 9.56 6.06
C THR A 217 -0.99 10.77 6.65
N ILE A 218 -0.97 10.90 7.97
CA ILE A 218 -1.59 11.99 8.73
C ILE A 218 -0.49 12.80 9.37
N VAL A 219 -0.59 14.12 9.25
CA VAL A 219 0.38 15.07 9.78
C VAL A 219 -0.33 16.02 10.74
N VAL A 220 0.25 16.18 11.93
CA VAL A 220 -0.10 17.28 12.85
C VAL A 220 1.05 18.28 12.82
N SER A 221 0.75 19.53 12.46
CA SER A 221 1.76 20.59 12.44
C SER A 221 2.19 20.99 13.85
N GLU A 222 3.49 21.00 14.11
CA GLU A 222 4.06 21.52 15.37
C GLU A 222 3.99 23.04 15.48
N GLU A 223 3.88 23.75 14.36
CA GLU A 223 3.81 25.21 14.34
C GLU A 223 2.38 25.70 14.60
N THR A 224 1.42 25.06 13.93
CA THR A 224 0.04 25.56 13.87
C THR A 224 -0.99 24.64 14.54
N GLY A 225 -0.62 23.39 14.85
CA GLY A 225 -1.55 22.38 15.32
C GLY A 225 -2.52 21.88 14.24
N MET A 226 -2.44 22.38 13.00
CA MET A 226 -3.34 21.96 11.93
C MET A 226 -3.11 20.51 11.55
N ILE A 227 -4.20 19.77 11.35
CA ILE A 227 -4.18 18.39 10.87
C ILE A 227 -4.27 18.40 9.35
N SER A 228 -3.40 17.63 8.70
CA SER A 228 -3.42 17.38 7.26
C SER A 228 -3.29 15.87 7.01
N ALA A 229 -3.69 15.41 5.83
CA ALA A 229 -3.46 14.04 5.40
C ALA A 229 -2.96 14.00 3.95
N THR A 230 -2.18 12.98 3.61
CA THR A 230 -1.70 12.72 2.25
C THR A 230 -2.06 11.31 1.81
N LYS A 231 -2.38 11.20 0.52
CA LYS A 231 -2.65 9.93 -0.15
C LYS A 231 -2.47 10.11 -1.64
N ASN A 232 -1.87 9.14 -2.34
CA ASN A 232 -1.72 9.12 -3.80
C ASN A 232 -1.15 10.43 -4.38
N GLY A 233 -0.17 11.04 -3.69
CA GLY A 233 0.45 12.30 -4.10
C GLY A 233 -0.41 13.55 -3.91
N GLU A 234 -1.55 13.47 -3.20
CA GLU A 234 -2.40 14.62 -2.87
C GLU A 234 -2.29 15.00 -1.39
N LEU A 235 -2.27 16.31 -1.11
CA LEU A 235 -2.26 16.87 0.25
C LEU A 235 -3.61 17.50 0.60
N HIS A 236 -4.32 16.90 1.55
CA HIS A 236 -5.54 17.45 2.14
C HIS A 236 -5.18 18.25 3.40
N ARG A 237 -5.25 19.58 3.32
CA ARG A 237 -4.87 20.49 4.41
C ARG A 237 -6.08 20.89 5.26
N LYS A 238 -5.82 21.24 6.52
CA LYS A 238 -6.80 21.84 7.45
C LYS A 238 -8.04 20.95 7.64
N LEU A 239 -7.81 19.65 7.83
CA LEU A 239 -8.89 18.71 8.06
C LEU A 239 -9.51 18.95 9.44
N ALA A 240 -10.83 19.09 9.48
CA ALA A 240 -11.58 19.00 10.73
C ALA A 240 -11.62 17.55 11.22
N GLU A 241 -11.93 17.36 12.51
CA GLU A 241 -12.05 16.03 13.12
C GLU A 241 -13.03 15.12 12.36
N GLU A 242 -14.16 15.68 11.93
CA GLU A 242 -15.17 14.94 11.15
C GLU A 242 -14.67 14.56 9.75
N ASP A 243 -13.93 15.44 9.09
CA ASP A 243 -13.41 15.18 7.74
C ASP A 243 -12.30 14.14 7.77
N LEU A 244 -11.41 14.21 8.78
CA LEU A 244 -10.41 13.18 9.02
C LEU A 244 -11.09 11.82 9.30
N ARG A 245 -12.15 11.81 10.11
CA ARG A 245 -12.90 10.58 10.40
C ARG A 245 -13.52 9.98 9.13
N LYS A 246 -14.16 10.80 8.29
CA LYS A 246 -14.74 10.36 7.02
C LYS A 246 -13.68 9.81 6.09
N MET A 247 -12.53 10.49 5.99
CA MET A 247 -11.40 10.03 5.19
C MET A 247 -10.88 8.68 5.69
N LEU A 248 -10.64 8.54 7.00
CA LEU A 248 -10.19 7.27 7.58
C LEU A 248 -11.18 6.12 7.39
N LEU A 249 -12.48 6.37 7.60
CA LEU A 249 -13.52 5.36 7.36
C LEU A 249 -13.54 4.92 5.90
N LYS A 250 -13.54 5.87 4.96
CA LYS A 250 -13.52 5.57 3.54
C LYS A 250 -12.31 4.73 3.12
N GLU A 251 -11.15 4.98 3.73
CA GLU A 251 -9.88 4.39 3.29
C GLU A 251 -9.52 3.08 3.98
N LEU A 252 -10.04 2.86 5.18
CA LEU A 252 -9.76 1.69 6.02
C LEU A 252 -10.94 0.71 6.10
N ASP A 253 -12.17 1.18 5.92
CA ASP A 253 -13.36 0.32 5.94
C ASP A 253 -13.89 0.07 4.51
N PRO A 254 -13.69 -1.14 3.95
CA PRO A 254 -14.18 -1.47 2.62
C PRO A 254 -15.71 -1.51 2.51
N THR A 255 -16.44 -1.52 3.63
CA THR A 255 -17.92 -1.56 3.65
C THR A 255 -18.56 -0.17 3.73
N TYR A 256 -17.77 0.89 3.95
CA TYR A 256 -18.26 2.25 4.20
C TYR A 256 -19.24 2.74 3.11
N ASP A 257 -18.88 2.57 1.83
CA ASP A 257 -19.71 3.01 0.69
C ASP A 257 -21.06 2.27 0.60
N THR A 258 -21.11 1.01 1.05
CA THR A 258 -22.32 0.18 1.00
C THR A 258 -23.38 0.64 2.01
N SER A 259 -22.96 1.24 3.13
CA SER A 259 -23.84 1.70 4.21
C SER A 259 -24.57 3.00 3.88
N THR A 260 -23.95 3.89 3.11
CA THR A 260 -24.54 5.18 2.70
C THR A 260 -25.63 5.03 1.64
N SER A 261 -25.55 4.00 0.79
CA SER A 261 -26.57 3.74 -0.23
C SER A 261 -27.85 3.07 0.31
N SER A 262 -27.79 2.39 1.45
CA SER A 262 -28.93 1.62 1.98
C SER A 262 -29.90 2.41 2.88
N LYS A 263 -29.55 3.65 3.27
CA LYS A 263 -30.41 4.51 4.10
C LYS A 263 -31.51 5.27 3.32
N SER A 264 -31.63 5.08 2.02
CA SER A 264 -32.60 5.77 1.14
C SER A 264 -33.76 4.88 0.66
N TRP A 265 -34.41 4.11 1.53
CA TRP A 265 -35.82 3.72 1.30
C TRP A 265 -36.43 3.06 2.53
N ASN A 266 -37.17 3.85 3.34
CA ASN A 266 -38.27 3.28 4.13
C ASN A 266 -39.28 4.39 4.45
N TRP A 267 -40.06 4.76 3.44
CA TRP A 267 -41.33 5.44 3.63
C TRP A 267 -42.43 4.60 2.97
N ARG A 268 -43.01 3.67 3.75
CA ARG A 268 -44.31 3.06 3.45
C ARG A 268 -45.28 3.52 4.53
N GLY A 269 -46.21 4.35 4.08
CA GLY A 269 -47.18 5.05 4.91
C GLY A 269 -48.13 4.13 5.66
N LYS A 270 -48.44 4.54 6.89
CA LYS A 270 -49.71 4.23 7.52
C LYS A 270 -50.78 5.11 6.89
N ARG A 271 -51.75 4.50 6.23
CA ARG A 271 -53.06 5.09 5.98
C ARG A 271 -54.01 4.48 6.99
N ASP A 272 -54.39 5.29 7.98
CA ASP A 272 -55.65 5.14 8.71
C ASP A 272 -56.72 5.86 7.86
N GLY A 273 -57.89 5.22 7.69
CA GLY A 273 -59.03 5.73 6.93
C GLY A 273 -59.73 4.64 6.14
#